data_AF-A0A8S9TGC4-F1
#
_entry.id   AF-A0A8S9TGC4-F1
#
_cell.length_a   1.000
_cell.length_b   1.000
_cell.length_c   1.000
_cell.angle_alpha   90.00
_cell.angle_beta   90.00
_cell.angle_gamma   90.00
#
_symmetry.space_group_name_H-M   'P 1'
#
loop_
_entity.id
_entity.type
_entity.pdbx_description
1 polymer ?
#
loop_
_entity_poly.entity_id
_entity_poly.type
_entity_poly.pdbx_seq_one_letter_code
_entity_poly.pdbx_strand_id
1 'polypeptide(L)'
;MEVADDALAKVVFFLSTTESRSKLYRLLQYGSKFSKWALIEHWKLDASEPTLTHTLHSDNGSKKTSAPYELKIQVTPDWKRRTITSLSRVELIFGDARRFFRFLQFLEMADIFRYVREPLRRVRVLRRLRILCFFFFYLTENYVVICTRVLGASSREPLMRRLRRICNGFWLLSILLAFPLDHMMHRGTMLSTAKKLLELPLAFVGFSGLRVSDEGFSALGLISAQIGVYSRWVDVMAKFQQQHLKRLPATPDVL
;
A
#
# COMPACT_ATOMS: atom_id res chain seq x y z
N MET A 1 26.95 9.26 -24.87
CA MET A 1 25.93 8.20 -24.77
C MET A 1 25.95 7.54 -23.37
N GLU A 2 26.29 8.28 -22.30
CA GLU A 2 26.55 7.69 -20.95
C GLU A 2 25.43 7.96 -19.93
N VAL A 3 24.62 9.00 -20.13
CA VAL A 3 23.60 9.43 -19.15
C VAL A 3 22.40 8.46 -19.09
N ALA A 4 22.03 7.86 -20.23
CA ALA A 4 20.92 6.91 -20.31
C ALA A 4 21.26 5.57 -19.62
N ASP A 5 22.51 5.11 -19.77
CA ASP A 5 22.99 3.84 -19.19
C ASP A 5 23.08 3.92 -17.66
N ASP A 6 23.51 5.06 -17.12
CA ASP A 6 23.55 5.31 -15.68
C ASP A 6 22.15 5.41 -15.06
N ALA A 7 21.18 6.01 -15.78
CA ALA A 7 19.79 6.07 -15.32
C ALA A 7 19.15 4.66 -15.25
N LEU A 8 19.35 3.84 -16.28
CA LEU A 8 18.85 2.46 -16.31
C LEU A 8 19.49 1.62 -15.20
N ALA A 9 20.82 1.71 -15.01
CA ALA A 9 21.53 1.01 -13.95
C ALA A 9 21.01 1.37 -12.55
N LYS A 10 20.77 2.65 -12.28
CA LYS A 10 20.18 3.12 -11.01
C LYS A 10 18.77 2.55 -10.78
N VAL A 11 17.94 2.51 -11.82
CA VAL A 11 16.58 1.94 -11.73
C VAL A 11 16.65 0.43 -11.48
N VAL A 12 17.48 -0.31 -12.23
CA VAL A 12 17.66 -1.75 -12.03
C VAL A 12 18.17 -2.05 -10.62
N PHE A 13 19.16 -1.29 -10.15
CA PHE A 13 19.69 -1.42 -8.79
C PHE A 13 18.63 -1.12 -7.75
N PHE A 14 17.81 -0.08 -7.94
CA PHE A 14 16.68 0.21 -7.08
C PHE A 14 15.69 -0.95 -7.01
N LEU A 15 15.30 -1.52 -8.15
CA LEU A 15 14.33 -2.61 -8.25
C LEU A 15 14.88 -3.97 -7.79
N SER A 16 16.20 -4.14 -7.69
CA SER A 16 16.82 -5.39 -7.24
C SER A 16 16.38 -5.81 -5.83
N THR A 17 16.12 -4.86 -4.95
CA THR A 17 15.72 -5.16 -3.56
C THR A 17 14.21 -5.40 -3.43
N THR A 18 13.84 -6.39 -2.62
CA THR A 18 12.43 -6.70 -2.29
C THR A 18 11.72 -5.53 -1.62
N GLU A 19 12.43 -4.80 -0.76
CA GLU A 19 11.89 -3.64 -0.05
C GLU A 19 11.54 -2.47 -0.99
N SER A 20 12.41 -2.14 -1.96
CA SER A 20 12.15 -1.09 -2.94
C SER A 20 10.94 -1.42 -3.81
N ARG A 21 10.83 -2.67 -4.30
CA ARG A 21 9.65 -3.15 -5.04
C ARG A 21 8.37 -3.02 -4.23
N SER A 22 8.40 -3.39 -2.95
CA SER A 22 7.26 -3.25 -2.05
C SER A 22 6.80 -1.79 -1.88
N LYS A 23 7.75 -0.82 -1.78
CA LYS A 23 7.41 0.62 -1.75
C LYS A 23 6.81 1.09 -3.08
N LEU A 24 7.36 0.66 -4.20
CA LEU A 24 6.85 1.00 -5.52
C LEU A 24 5.44 0.45 -5.74
N TYR A 25 5.16 -0.79 -5.35
CA TYR A 25 3.82 -1.37 -5.45
C TYR A 25 2.81 -0.64 -4.58
N ARG A 26 3.23 -0.16 -3.40
CA ARG A 26 2.40 0.72 -2.57
C ARG A 26 2.09 2.03 -3.28
N LEU A 27 3.07 2.64 -3.94
CA LEU A 27 2.84 3.85 -4.74
C LEU A 27 1.88 3.60 -5.90
N LEU A 28 2.08 2.53 -6.67
CA LEU A 28 1.22 2.20 -7.81
C LEU A 28 -0.22 1.87 -7.38
N GLN A 29 -0.40 1.15 -6.28
CA GLN A 29 -1.74 0.87 -5.74
C GLN A 29 -2.48 2.14 -5.30
N TYR A 30 -1.84 3.00 -4.50
CA TYR A 30 -2.50 4.23 -4.05
C TYR A 30 -2.64 5.24 -5.19
N GLY A 31 -1.70 5.25 -6.13
CA GLY A 31 -1.77 6.05 -7.35
C GLY A 31 -2.97 5.65 -8.19
N SER A 32 -3.16 4.35 -8.44
CA SER A 32 -4.33 3.87 -9.20
C SER A 32 -5.65 4.15 -8.48
N LYS A 33 -5.69 3.99 -7.15
CA LYS A 33 -6.88 4.32 -6.34
C LYS A 33 -7.22 5.81 -6.41
N PHE A 34 -6.22 6.68 -6.27
CA PHE A 34 -6.38 8.13 -6.35
C PHE A 34 -6.78 8.60 -7.75
N SER A 35 -6.09 8.12 -8.80
CA SER A 35 -6.43 8.44 -10.19
C SER A 35 -7.84 7.98 -10.55
N LYS A 36 -8.27 6.80 -10.07
CA LYS A 36 -9.64 6.32 -10.28
C LYS A 36 -10.65 7.28 -9.67
N TRP A 37 -10.43 7.70 -8.42
CA TRP A 37 -11.29 8.67 -7.75
C TRP A 37 -11.31 10.01 -8.50
N ALA A 38 -10.15 10.60 -8.81
CA ALA A 38 -10.05 11.87 -9.49
C ALA A 38 -10.74 11.87 -10.87
N LEU A 39 -10.66 10.75 -11.60
CA LEU A 39 -11.35 10.59 -12.88
C LEU A 39 -12.86 10.43 -12.73
N ILE A 40 -13.34 9.73 -11.69
CA ILE A 40 -14.77 9.61 -11.40
C ILE A 40 -15.36 10.98 -11.08
N GLU A 41 -14.68 11.76 -10.22
CA GLU A 41 -15.10 13.11 -9.85
C GLU A 41 -15.06 14.06 -11.05
N HIS A 42 -13.94 14.10 -11.78
CA HIS A 42 -13.76 14.96 -12.95
C HIS A 42 -14.75 14.65 -14.07
N TRP A 43 -15.10 13.37 -14.26
CA TRP A 43 -16.07 12.96 -15.28
C TRP A 43 -17.53 12.95 -14.79
N LYS A 44 -17.79 13.29 -13.53
CA LYS A 44 -19.12 13.22 -12.89
C LYS A 44 -19.82 11.89 -13.17
N LEU A 45 -19.07 10.81 -13.11
CA LEU A 45 -19.64 9.48 -13.32
C LEU A 45 -20.44 9.12 -12.07
N ASP A 46 -21.72 8.82 -12.24
CA ASP A 46 -22.54 8.30 -11.16
C ASP A 46 -21.86 7.04 -10.60
N ALA A 47 -21.43 7.11 -9.34
CA ALA A 47 -20.76 6.01 -8.64
C ALA A 47 -21.70 4.81 -8.36
N SER A 48 -22.90 4.82 -8.94
CA SER A 48 -24.04 3.95 -8.65
C SER A 48 -24.57 3.22 -9.89
N GLU A 49 -23.71 2.71 -10.75
CA GLU A 49 -24.08 1.56 -11.59
C GLU A 49 -23.23 0.34 -11.20
N PRO A 50 -23.73 -0.50 -10.27
CA PRO A 50 -23.21 -1.85 -10.17
C PRO A 50 -23.54 -2.55 -11.49
N THR A 51 -22.50 -2.99 -12.19
CA THR A 51 -22.44 -4.09 -13.16
C THR A 51 -23.77 -4.86 -13.31
N LEU A 52 -24.69 -4.36 -14.14
CA LEU A 52 -25.85 -5.13 -14.58
C LEU A 52 -25.38 -6.03 -15.73
N THR A 53 -24.78 -7.16 -15.36
CA THR A 53 -24.81 -8.35 -16.20
C THR A 53 -26.26 -8.76 -16.36
N HIS A 54 -26.91 -8.29 -17.42
CA HIS A 54 -28.18 -8.86 -17.90
C HIS A 54 -27.92 -10.28 -18.40
N THR A 55 -28.07 -11.27 -17.51
CA THR A 55 -28.57 -12.58 -17.92
C THR A 55 -30.04 -12.40 -18.28
N LEU A 56 -30.35 -12.64 -19.55
CA LEU A 56 -31.69 -12.78 -20.09
C LEU A 56 -32.54 -13.70 -19.20
N HIS A 57 -33.64 -13.19 -18.67
CA HIS A 57 -34.83 -14.00 -18.46
C HIS A 57 -36.04 -13.22 -18.97
N SER A 58 -36.56 -13.74 -20.07
CA SER A 58 -37.89 -13.46 -20.62
C SER A 58 -38.94 -13.82 -19.58
N ASP A 59 -39.87 -12.91 -19.25
CA ASP A 59 -41.29 -13.20 -19.39
C ASP A 59 -42.22 -11.97 -19.29
N ASN A 60 -43.36 -12.12 -19.95
CA ASN A 60 -44.34 -11.11 -20.37
C ASN A 60 -45.17 -10.44 -19.25
N GLY A 61 -45.65 -9.22 -19.54
CA GLY A 61 -47.04 -8.85 -19.23
C GLY A 61 -47.33 -7.47 -18.62
N SER A 62 -48.06 -6.65 -19.38
CA SER A 62 -49.05 -5.63 -18.96
C SER A 62 -48.67 -4.14 -18.99
N LYS A 63 -49.54 -3.42 -19.72
CA LYS A 63 -49.60 -1.98 -20.00
C LYS A 63 -49.82 -1.11 -18.75
N LYS A 64 -49.15 0.05 -18.68
CA LYS A 64 -49.79 1.34 -18.36
C LYS A 64 -48.88 2.54 -18.68
N THR A 65 -49.50 3.53 -19.31
CA THR A 65 -48.98 4.80 -19.81
C THR A 65 -48.69 5.78 -18.66
N SER A 66 -47.51 6.41 -18.62
CA SER A 66 -47.30 7.74 -18.01
C SER A 66 -45.92 8.33 -18.33
N ALA A 67 -45.94 9.49 -19.00
CA ALA A 67 -44.91 10.54 -19.14
C ALA A 67 -43.55 10.20 -19.80
N PRO A 68 -43.06 11.05 -20.74
CA PRO A 68 -41.69 10.97 -21.23
C PRO A 68 -40.78 11.62 -20.19
N TYR A 69 -40.43 10.88 -19.15
CA TYR A 69 -39.22 11.22 -18.40
C TYR A 69 -38.07 10.97 -19.38
N GLU A 70 -37.47 12.05 -19.90
CA GLU A 70 -36.18 12.00 -20.55
C GLU A 70 -35.17 11.43 -19.54
N LEU A 71 -35.10 10.10 -19.49
CA LEU A 71 -33.99 9.39 -18.92
C LEU A 71 -32.82 9.74 -19.83
N LYS A 72 -32.10 10.81 -19.49
CA LYS A 72 -30.78 11.10 -20.04
C LYS A 72 -29.90 9.92 -19.62
N ILE A 73 -29.96 8.83 -20.38
CA ILE A 73 -28.96 7.78 -20.37
C ILE A 73 -27.70 8.51 -20.85
N GLN A 74 -26.95 9.07 -19.91
CA GLN A 74 -25.59 9.49 -20.18
C GLN A 74 -24.84 8.20 -20.49
N VAL A 75 -24.79 7.86 -21.78
CA VAL A 75 -23.94 6.79 -22.28
C VAL A 75 -22.52 7.25 -21.99
N THR A 76 -22.00 6.78 -20.87
CA THR A 76 -20.63 7.05 -20.48
C THR A 76 -19.74 6.43 -21.56
N PRO A 77 -18.88 7.21 -22.23
CA PRO A 77 -18.15 6.71 -23.37
C PRO A 77 -17.26 5.53 -22.95
N ASP A 78 -17.28 4.44 -23.72
CA ASP A 78 -16.68 3.14 -23.37
C ASP A 78 -15.23 3.22 -22.87
N TRP A 79 -14.46 4.19 -23.38
CA TRP A 79 -13.07 4.40 -22.98
C TRP A 79 -12.93 4.86 -21.51
N LYS A 80 -13.88 5.65 -20.99
CA LYS A 80 -13.90 6.07 -19.57
C LYS A 80 -14.11 4.87 -18.65
N ARG A 81 -15.08 4.01 -19.01
CA ARG A 81 -15.37 2.77 -18.27
C ARG A 81 -14.16 1.83 -18.29
N ARG A 82 -13.56 1.61 -19.47
CA ARG A 82 -12.32 0.82 -19.63
C ARG A 82 -11.17 1.36 -18.77
N THR A 83 -11.01 2.68 -18.69
CA THR A 83 -9.96 3.31 -17.87
C THR A 83 -10.17 3.02 -16.38
N ILE A 84 -11.40 3.17 -15.87
CA ILE A 84 -11.74 2.86 -14.47
C ILE A 84 -11.55 1.38 -14.16
N THR A 85 -11.98 0.50 -15.06
CA THR A 85 -11.77 -0.95 -14.91
C THR A 85 -10.28 -1.29 -14.90
N SER A 86 -9.49 -0.67 -15.78
CA SER A 86 -8.03 -0.85 -15.82
C SER A 86 -7.37 -0.41 -14.50
N LEU A 87 -7.71 0.78 -14.00
CA LEU A 87 -7.21 1.28 -12.72
C LEU A 87 -7.61 0.39 -11.54
N SER A 88 -8.81 -0.20 -11.59
CA SER A 88 -9.28 -1.14 -10.59
C SER A 88 -8.51 -2.47 -10.62
N ARG A 89 -8.16 -2.96 -11.82
CA ARG A 89 -7.29 -4.13 -11.99
C ARG A 89 -5.88 -3.86 -11.47
N VAL A 90 -5.32 -2.69 -11.78
CA VAL A 90 -4.01 -2.24 -11.27
C VAL A 90 -4.01 -2.18 -9.75
N GLU A 91 -5.04 -1.57 -9.14
CA GLU A 91 -5.22 -1.52 -7.68
C GLU A 91 -5.26 -2.92 -7.06
N LEU A 92 -6.00 -3.85 -7.68
CA LEU A 92 -6.14 -5.22 -7.22
C LEU A 92 -4.81 -5.98 -7.30
N ILE A 93 -4.13 -5.94 -8.45
CA ILE A 93 -2.86 -6.65 -8.70
C ILE A 93 -1.79 -6.17 -7.71
N PHE A 94 -1.59 -4.87 -7.58
CA PHE A 94 -0.60 -4.33 -6.65
C PHE A 94 -1.00 -4.50 -5.19
N GLY A 95 -2.30 -4.52 -4.89
CA GLY A 95 -2.81 -4.90 -3.57
C GLY A 95 -2.46 -6.34 -3.20
N ASP A 96 -2.65 -7.29 -4.12
CA ASP A 96 -2.34 -8.70 -3.92
C ASP A 96 -0.82 -8.95 -3.87
N ALA A 97 -0.05 -8.29 -4.74
CA ALA A 97 1.41 -8.33 -4.68
C ALA A 97 1.91 -7.83 -3.32
N ARG A 98 1.36 -6.73 -2.77
CA ARG A 98 1.75 -6.25 -1.44
C ARG A 98 1.43 -7.24 -0.33
N ARG A 99 0.29 -7.94 -0.39
CA ARG A 99 -0.03 -8.98 0.59
C ARG A 99 0.98 -10.11 0.54
N PHE A 100 1.36 -10.56 -0.65
CA PHE A 100 2.41 -11.57 -0.81
C PHE A 100 3.74 -11.12 -0.21
N PHE A 101 4.18 -9.88 -0.47
CA PHE A 101 5.41 -9.36 0.15
C PHE A 101 5.32 -9.25 1.67
N ARG A 102 4.15 -8.92 2.23
CA ARG A 102 3.94 -8.91 3.68
C ARG A 102 3.96 -10.31 4.28
N PHE A 103 3.47 -11.31 3.54
CA PHE A 103 3.61 -12.72 3.93
C PHE A 103 5.08 -13.15 3.96
N LEU A 104 5.88 -12.79 2.95
CA LEU A 104 7.33 -13.04 2.99
C LEU A 104 7.99 -12.33 4.18
N GLN A 105 7.64 -11.07 4.42
CA GLN A 105 8.13 -10.33 5.59
C GLN A 105 7.74 -11.00 6.90
N PHE A 106 6.54 -11.56 7.00
CA PHE A 106 6.10 -12.29 8.18
C PHE A 106 6.99 -13.51 8.47
N LEU A 107 7.37 -14.27 7.44
CA LEU A 107 8.30 -15.40 7.59
C LEU A 107 9.67 -14.91 8.08
N GLU A 108 10.16 -13.79 7.57
CA GLU A 108 11.43 -13.19 7.98
C GLU A 108 11.40 -12.57 9.40
N MET A 109 10.23 -12.23 9.95
CA MET A 109 10.13 -11.55 11.25
C MET A 109 10.73 -12.38 12.41
N ALA A 110 10.63 -13.71 12.34
CA ALA A 110 11.20 -14.60 13.35
C ALA A 110 12.73 -14.46 13.42
N ASP A 111 13.38 -14.41 12.26
CA ASP A 111 14.83 -14.19 12.17
C ASP A 111 15.19 -12.78 12.62
N ILE A 112 14.46 -11.76 12.15
CA ILE A 112 14.70 -10.37 12.56
C ILE A 112 14.61 -10.22 14.08
N PHE A 113 13.66 -10.90 14.73
CA PHE A 113 13.51 -10.89 16.18
C PHE A 113 14.71 -11.51 16.90
N ARG A 114 15.21 -12.66 16.39
CA ARG A 114 16.36 -13.37 16.96
C ARG A 114 17.66 -12.57 16.86
N TYR A 115 17.84 -11.84 15.76
CA TYR A 115 19.08 -11.08 15.47
C TYR A 115 19.06 -9.62 15.96
N VAL A 116 18.11 -9.21 16.81
CA VAL A 116 18.15 -7.86 17.41
C VAL A 116 19.33 -7.73 18.37
N ARG A 117 20.42 -7.13 17.89
CA ARG A 117 21.61 -6.76 18.67
C ARG A 117 21.72 -5.23 18.73
N GLU A 118 21.26 -4.66 19.83
CA GLU A 118 21.41 -3.23 20.12
C GLU A 118 22.15 -3.07 21.45
N PRO A 119 23.12 -2.15 21.56
CA PRO A 119 23.93 -1.99 22.77
C PRO A 119 23.07 -1.53 23.95
N LEU A 120 22.12 -0.61 23.71
CA LEU A 120 21.23 -0.08 24.74
C LEU A 120 20.03 -1.00 24.99
N ARG A 121 19.82 -1.40 26.25
CA ARG A 121 18.69 -2.28 26.66
C ARG A 121 17.33 -1.70 26.28
N ARG A 122 17.13 -0.40 26.49
CA ARG A 122 15.86 0.30 26.17
C ARG A 122 15.54 0.25 24.68
N VAL A 123 16.53 0.53 23.81
CA VAL A 123 16.39 0.43 22.34
C VAL A 123 16.08 -1.01 21.93
N ARG A 124 16.77 -1.98 22.53
CA ARG A 124 16.55 -3.41 22.27
C ARG A 124 15.12 -3.84 22.57
N VAL A 125 14.58 -3.44 23.73
CA VAL A 125 13.21 -3.76 24.16
C VAL A 125 12.19 -3.10 23.23
N LEU A 126 12.34 -1.80 22.94
CA LEU A 126 11.45 -1.08 22.02
C LEU A 126 11.45 -1.69 20.61
N ARG A 127 12.63 -2.06 20.10
CA ARG A 127 12.77 -2.70 18.79
C ARG A 127 12.09 -4.07 18.77
N ARG A 128 12.32 -4.90 19.80
CA ARG A 128 11.66 -6.22 19.93
C ARG A 128 10.15 -6.09 20.04
N LEU A 129 9.66 -5.15 20.85
CA LEU A 129 8.22 -4.90 20.98
C LEU A 129 7.60 -4.45 19.65
N ARG A 130 8.29 -3.58 18.91
CA ARG A 130 7.87 -3.16 17.57
C ARG A 130 7.85 -4.32 16.57
N ILE A 131 8.85 -5.21 16.61
CA ILE A 131 8.86 -6.43 15.78
C ILE A 131 7.69 -7.35 16.15
N LEU A 132 7.39 -7.53 17.44
CA LEU A 132 6.22 -8.30 17.88
C LEU A 132 4.91 -7.68 17.39
N CYS A 133 4.79 -6.35 17.41
CA CYS A 133 3.63 -5.67 16.82
C CYS A 133 3.49 -5.99 15.33
N PHE A 134 4.59 -5.93 14.56
CA PHE A 134 4.56 -6.32 13.15
C PHE A 134 4.24 -7.80 12.94
N PHE A 135 4.77 -8.69 13.79
CA PHE A 135 4.47 -10.10 13.75
C PHE A 135 2.97 -10.36 13.91
N PHE A 136 2.34 -9.82 14.96
CA PHE A 136 0.90 -9.99 15.18
C PHE A 136 0.04 -9.26 14.16
N PHE A 137 0.48 -8.11 13.67
CA PHE A 137 -0.14 -7.40 12.55
C PHE A 137 -0.22 -8.31 11.31
N TYR A 138 0.91 -8.86 10.88
CA TYR A 138 0.94 -9.74 9.71
C TYR A 138 0.24 -11.07 9.96
N LEU A 139 0.36 -11.67 11.14
CA LEU A 139 -0.36 -12.89 11.50
C LEU A 139 -1.87 -12.70 11.36
N THR A 140 -2.39 -11.61 11.93
CA THR A 140 -3.82 -11.29 11.88
C THR A 140 -4.26 -10.94 10.47
N GLU A 141 -3.46 -10.19 9.71
CA GLU A 141 -3.75 -9.87 8.31
C GLU A 141 -3.84 -11.13 7.44
N ASN A 142 -2.86 -12.04 7.54
CA ASN A 142 -2.85 -13.29 6.79
C ASN A 142 -4.02 -14.18 7.18
N TYR A 143 -4.35 -14.26 8.47
CA TYR A 143 -5.52 -15.00 8.95
C TYR A 143 -6.83 -14.46 8.35
N VAL A 144 -7.02 -13.13 8.36
CA VAL A 144 -8.20 -12.48 7.74
C VAL A 144 -8.27 -12.76 6.23
N VAL A 145 -7.13 -12.78 5.54
CA VAL A 145 -7.08 -13.09 4.10
C VAL A 145 -7.47 -14.55 3.84
N ILE A 146 -6.96 -15.50 4.62
CA ILE A 146 -7.32 -16.93 4.52
C ILE A 146 -8.82 -17.11 4.78
N CYS A 147 -9.36 -16.52 5.85
CA CYS A 147 -10.79 -16.63 6.15
C CYS A 147 -11.66 -16.08 5.02
N THR A 148 -11.32 -14.91 4.48
CA THR A 148 -12.18 -14.26 3.47
C THR A 148 -12.02 -14.83 2.06
N ARG A 149 -10.82 -15.28 1.66
CA ARG A 149 -10.56 -15.78 0.29
C ARG A 149 -10.60 -17.29 0.15
N VAL A 150 -10.09 -18.04 1.14
CA VAL A 150 -10.01 -19.51 1.06
C VAL A 150 -11.29 -20.12 1.63
N LEU A 151 -11.72 -19.64 2.80
CA LEU A 151 -12.91 -20.16 3.48
C LEU A 151 -14.21 -19.46 3.05
N GLY A 152 -14.12 -18.40 2.24
CA GLY A 152 -15.29 -17.66 1.76
C GLY A 152 -16.09 -16.93 2.85
N ALA A 153 -15.51 -16.73 4.04
CA ALA A 153 -16.19 -16.08 5.15
C ALA A 153 -16.55 -14.63 4.78
N SER A 154 -17.73 -14.18 5.20
CA SER A 154 -18.19 -12.86 4.83
C SER A 154 -17.35 -11.80 5.54
N SER A 155 -16.79 -10.87 4.76
CA SER A 155 -16.05 -9.73 5.30
C SER A 155 -16.87 -8.86 6.26
N ARG A 156 -18.20 -9.02 6.29
CA ARG A 156 -19.11 -8.27 7.16
C ARG A 156 -19.33 -8.92 8.52
N GLU A 157 -18.82 -10.13 8.76
CA GLU A 157 -18.96 -10.81 10.04
C GLU A 157 -18.33 -10.04 11.22
N PRO A 158 -18.92 -10.10 12.43
CA PRO A 158 -18.42 -9.37 13.59
C PRO A 158 -16.99 -9.80 13.97
N LEU A 159 -16.67 -11.08 13.79
CA LEU A 159 -15.33 -11.63 14.04
C LEU A 159 -14.30 -11.04 13.06
N MET A 160 -14.61 -10.98 11.76
CA MET A 160 -13.75 -10.34 10.75
C MET A 160 -13.51 -8.86 11.04
N ARG A 161 -14.55 -8.12 11.46
CA ARG A 161 -14.40 -6.71 11.86
C ARG A 161 -13.50 -6.56 13.10
N ARG A 162 -13.64 -7.45 14.09
CA ARG A 162 -12.80 -7.44 15.29
C ARG A 162 -11.34 -7.72 14.96
N LEU A 163 -11.06 -8.73 14.13
CA LEU A 163 -9.71 -9.04 13.67
C LEU A 163 -9.07 -7.89 12.88
N ARG A 164 -9.82 -7.24 11.99
CA ARG A 164 -9.33 -6.05 11.28
C ARG A 164 -8.99 -4.91 12.21
N ARG A 165 -9.81 -4.66 13.24
CA ARG A 165 -9.51 -3.66 14.27
C ARG A 165 -8.25 -4.02 15.06
N ILE A 166 -8.11 -5.28 15.49
CA ILE A 166 -6.91 -5.76 16.19
C ILE A 166 -5.66 -5.59 15.33
N CYS A 167 -5.74 -5.98 14.05
CA CYS A 167 -4.70 -5.77 13.06
C CYS A 167 -4.29 -4.29 12.97
N ASN A 168 -5.25 -3.39 12.76
CA ASN A 168 -4.97 -1.95 12.72
C ASN A 168 -4.45 -1.39 14.06
N GLY A 169 -4.85 -1.98 15.19
CA GLY A 169 -4.32 -1.66 16.52
C GLY A 169 -2.84 -1.99 16.65
N PHE A 170 -2.41 -3.16 16.19
CA PHE A 170 -0.98 -3.53 16.15
C PHE A 170 -0.19 -2.62 15.19
N TRP A 171 -0.78 -2.25 14.06
CA TRP A 171 -0.15 -1.29 13.15
C TRP A 171 0.01 0.09 13.82
N LEU A 172 -1.04 0.61 14.47
CA LEU A 172 -1.00 1.87 15.20
C LEU A 172 0.06 1.85 16.30
N LEU A 173 0.09 0.80 17.13
CA LEU A 173 1.07 0.64 18.20
C LEU A 173 2.51 0.59 17.63
N SER A 174 2.71 -0.06 16.47
CA SER A 174 4.01 -0.09 15.82
C SER A 174 4.50 1.30 15.35
N ILE A 175 3.59 2.19 14.97
CA ILE A 175 3.89 3.58 14.59
C ILE A 175 4.25 4.37 15.85
N LEU A 176 3.46 4.25 16.92
CA LEU A 176 3.72 4.91 18.19
C LEU A 176 5.09 4.53 18.78
N LEU A 177 5.44 3.24 18.73
CA LEU A 177 6.76 2.75 19.16
C LEU A 177 7.90 3.24 18.27
N ALA A 178 7.63 3.65 17.03
CA ALA A 178 8.65 4.12 16.11
C ALA A 178 9.14 5.53 16.42
N PHE A 179 8.38 6.37 17.13
CA PHE A 179 8.82 7.72 17.51
C PHE A 179 9.95 7.71 18.55
N PRO A 180 9.78 7.09 19.74
CA PRO A 180 10.85 7.03 20.73
C PRO A 180 12.06 6.25 20.21
N LEU A 181 11.84 5.22 19.39
CA LEU A 181 12.92 4.43 18.80
C LEU A 181 13.79 5.27 17.85
N ASP A 182 13.18 6.04 16.94
CA ASP A 182 13.94 6.88 16.01
C ASP A 182 14.69 8.01 16.73
N HIS A 183 14.09 8.57 17.78
CA HIS A 183 14.73 9.57 18.63
C HIS A 183 15.98 8.99 19.32
N MET A 184 15.85 7.82 19.96
CA MET A 184 16.95 7.16 20.65
C MET A 184 18.06 6.64 19.73
N MET A 185 17.73 6.31 18.48
CA MET A 185 18.72 5.83 17.52
C MET A 185 19.35 6.96 16.70
N HIS A 186 18.94 8.23 16.89
CA HIS A 186 19.29 9.37 16.04
C HIS A 186 19.07 9.10 14.54
N ARG A 187 18.05 8.29 14.21
CA ARG A 187 17.72 7.88 12.82
C ARG A 187 16.54 8.64 12.23
N GLY A 188 15.90 9.51 13.00
CA GLY A 188 14.73 10.27 12.57
C GLY A 188 15.10 11.39 11.60
N THR A 189 14.97 11.16 10.29
CA THR A 189 14.92 12.26 9.32
C THR A 189 13.54 12.94 9.38
N MET A 190 13.47 14.24 9.09
CA MET A 190 12.18 14.96 9.04
C MET A 190 11.16 14.27 8.13
N LEU A 191 11.64 13.71 7.03
CA LEU A 191 10.82 12.98 6.07
C LEU A 191 10.27 11.65 6.63
N SER A 192 11.07 10.90 7.39
CA SER A 192 10.62 9.69 8.10
C SER A 192 9.55 10.02 9.14
N THR A 193 9.74 11.11 9.88
CA THR A 193 8.78 11.60 10.88
C THR A 193 7.47 12.04 10.22
N ALA A 194 7.55 12.84 9.15
CA ALA A 194 6.37 13.27 8.38
C ALA A 194 5.58 12.07 7.85
N LYS A 195 6.27 11.05 7.33
CA LYS A 195 5.63 9.81 6.89
C LYS A 195 4.86 9.12 8.01
N LYS A 196 5.44 9.00 9.21
CA LYS A 196 4.79 8.37 10.37
C LYS A 196 3.58 9.17 10.82
N LEU A 197 3.66 10.50 10.80
CA LEU A 197 2.54 11.37 11.11
C LEU A 197 1.40 11.23 10.10
N LEU A 198 1.70 11.02 8.82
CA LEU A 198 0.68 10.74 7.80
C LEU A 198 0.06 9.34 7.95
N GLU A 199 0.83 8.36 8.42
CA GLU A 199 0.33 6.99 8.67
C GLU A 199 -0.50 6.87 9.96
N LEU A 200 -0.31 7.77 10.92
CA LEU A 200 -0.98 7.72 12.22
C LEU A 200 -2.51 7.87 12.12
N PRO A 201 -3.08 8.86 11.40
CA PRO A 201 -4.52 8.95 11.17
C PRO A 201 -5.06 7.73 10.41
N LEU A 202 -4.29 7.21 9.45
CA LEU A 202 -4.69 6.03 8.66
C LEU A 202 -4.87 4.80 9.55
N ALA A 203 -3.89 4.55 10.43
CA ALA A 203 -3.94 3.45 11.38
C ALA A 203 -5.02 3.66 12.45
N PHE A 204 -5.18 4.89 12.94
CA PHE A 204 -6.20 5.24 13.94
C PHE A 204 -7.62 5.03 13.42
N VAL A 205 -7.93 5.47 12.20
CA VAL A 205 -9.26 5.26 11.61
C VAL A 205 -9.53 3.78 11.34
N GLY A 206 -8.51 3.04 10.88
CA GLY A 206 -8.61 1.60 10.75
C GLY A 206 -8.89 0.88 12.08
N PHE A 207 -8.36 1.40 13.18
CA PHE A 207 -8.59 0.86 14.52
C PHE A 207 -9.97 1.25 15.09
N SER A 208 -10.36 2.51 14.96
CA SER A 208 -11.64 3.02 15.47
C SER A 208 -12.84 2.53 14.67
N GLY A 209 -12.63 2.08 13.42
CA GLY A 209 -13.71 1.62 12.55
C GLY A 209 -14.59 2.76 12.04
N LEU A 210 -14.11 4.01 12.13
CA LEU A 210 -14.78 5.18 11.59
C LEU A 210 -14.83 5.07 10.07
N ARG A 211 -15.99 5.36 9.48
CA ARG A 211 -16.11 5.55 8.04
C ARG A 211 -15.63 6.95 7.71
N VAL A 212 -14.53 7.05 6.98
CA VAL A 212 -14.03 8.33 6.47
C VAL A 212 -14.10 8.30 4.95
N SER A 213 -14.22 9.48 4.34
CA SER A 213 -14.22 9.62 2.88
C SER A 213 -13.01 8.92 2.27
N ASP A 214 -13.27 8.13 1.22
CA ASP A 214 -12.23 7.37 0.50
C ASP A 214 -11.16 8.29 -0.11
N GLU A 215 -11.49 9.56 -0.32
CA GLU A 215 -10.70 10.60 -0.99
C GLU A 215 -9.48 11.00 -0.16
N GLY A 216 -9.71 11.53 1.05
CA GLY A 216 -8.64 11.96 1.96
C GLY A 216 -7.74 10.79 2.36
N PHE A 217 -8.31 9.60 2.53
CA PHE A 217 -7.56 8.38 2.83
C PHE A 217 -6.67 7.93 1.68
N SER A 218 -7.14 8.05 0.44
CA SER A 218 -6.36 7.69 -0.75
C SER A 218 -5.25 8.71 -0.99
N ALA A 219 -5.53 10.00 -0.82
CA ALA A 219 -4.53 11.07 -0.92
C ALA A 219 -3.43 10.93 0.15
N LEU A 220 -3.79 10.75 1.42
CA LEU A 220 -2.83 10.51 2.51
C LEU A 220 -2.01 9.24 2.27
N GLY A 221 -2.65 8.17 1.79
CA GLY A 221 -1.99 6.93 1.40
C GLY A 221 -0.96 7.13 0.28
N LEU A 222 -1.31 7.93 -0.74
CA LEU A 222 -0.46 8.27 -1.87
C LEU A 222 0.75 9.12 -1.45
N ILE A 223 0.53 10.18 -0.67
CA ILE A 223 1.61 11.06 -0.18
C ILE A 223 2.58 10.24 0.68
N SER A 224 2.05 9.43 1.61
CA SER A 224 2.87 8.52 2.43
C SER A 224 3.67 7.51 1.59
N ALA A 225 3.06 7.00 0.51
CA ALA A 225 3.73 6.09 -0.42
C ALA A 225 4.87 6.79 -1.19
N GLN A 226 4.61 8.00 -1.70
CA GLN A 226 5.59 8.81 -2.42
C GLN A 226 6.79 9.14 -1.56
N ILE A 227 6.55 9.61 -0.34
CA ILE A 227 7.60 9.84 0.66
C ILE A 227 8.39 8.54 0.89
N GLY A 228 7.71 7.40 1.01
CA GLY A 228 8.33 6.11 1.22
C GLY A 228 9.23 5.65 0.07
N VAL A 229 8.85 5.90 -1.18
CA VAL A 229 9.67 5.60 -2.36
C VAL A 229 10.86 6.54 -2.41
N TYR A 230 10.65 7.83 -2.21
CA TYR A 230 11.71 8.83 -2.25
C TYR A 230 12.77 8.60 -1.16
N SER A 231 12.39 8.38 0.10
CA SER A 231 13.35 8.05 1.16
C SER A 231 14.17 6.81 0.81
N ARG A 232 13.50 5.78 0.25
CA ARG A 232 14.19 4.55 -0.15
C ARG A 232 15.12 4.76 -1.33
N TRP A 233 14.74 5.60 -2.28
CA TRP A 233 15.58 5.95 -3.43
C TRP A 233 16.87 6.58 -2.94
N VAL A 234 16.79 7.58 -2.06
CA VAL A 234 17.96 8.23 -1.47
C VAL A 234 18.87 7.22 -0.76
N ASP A 235 18.33 6.35 0.08
CA ASP A 235 19.11 5.32 0.79
C ASP A 235 19.82 4.35 -0.17
N VAL A 236 19.13 3.91 -1.22
CA VAL A 236 19.67 2.96 -2.20
C VAL A 236 20.70 3.62 -3.10
N MET A 237 20.46 4.87 -3.51
CA MET A 237 21.42 5.63 -4.31
C MET A 237 22.69 5.94 -3.53
N ALA A 238 22.61 6.21 -2.22
CA ALA A 238 23.79 6.35 -1.37
C ALA A 238 24.63 5.06 -1.35
N LYS A 239 23.99 3.89 -1.29
CA LYS A 239 24.68 2.59 -1.37
C LYS A 239 25.25 2.32 -2.77
N PHE A 240 24.51 2.66 -3.81
CA PHE A 240 24.95 2.55 -5.20
C PHE A 240 26.21 3.38 -5.44
N GLN A 241 26.21 4.64 -5.01
CA GLN A 241 27.38 5.52 -5.08
C GLN A 241 28.58 4.95 -4.32
N GLN A 242 28.37 4.45 -3.10
CA GLN A 242 29.45 3.79 -2.34
C GLN A 242 30.01 2.56 -3.06
N GLN A 243 29.17 1.77 -3.73
CA GLN A 243 29.62 0.61 -4.51
C GLN A 243 30.33 1.01 -5.79
N HIS A 244 29.85 2.04 -6.49
CA HIS A 244 30.51 2.60 -7.68
C HIS A 244 31.88 3.19 -7.34
N LEU A 245 31.96 3.99 -6.27
CA LEU A 245 33.22 4.56 -5.77
C LEU A 245 34.22 3.47 -5.34
N LYS A 246 33.76 2.33 -4.82
CA LYS A 246 34.61 1.18 -4.49
C LYS A 246 35.06 0.37 -5.71
N ARG A 247 34.36 0.46 -6.85
CA ARG A 247 34.75 -0.21 -8.10
C ARG A 247 35.73 0.61 -8.94
N LEU A 248 35.73 1.93 -8.80
CA LEU A 248 36.67 2.83 -9.47
C LEU A 248 38.17 2.57 -9.15
N PRO A 249 38.59 2.20 -7.93
CA PRO A 249 39.99 1.81 -7.67
C PRO A 249 40.31 0.35 -8.02
N ALA A 250 39.37 -0.42 -8.59
CA ALA A 250 39.55 -1.83 -8.93
C ALA A 250 39.79 -2.07 -10.43
N THR A 251 40.01 -1.02 -11.23
CA THR A 251 40.72 -1.18 -12.50
C THR A 251 42.19 -1.41 -12.18
N PRO A 252 42.77 -2.59 -12.50
CA PRO A 252 44.20 -2.75 -12.39
C PRO A 252 44.84 -1.69 -13.28
N ASP A 253 45.76 -0.91 -12.73
CA ASP A 253 46.66 -0.09 -13.53
C ASP A 253 47.34 -1.02 -14.52
N VAL A 254 46.92 -0.95 -15.79
CA VAL A 254 47.66 -1.54 -16.89
C VAL A 254 48.80 -0.56 -17.15
N LEU A 255 49.90 -0.76 -16.45
CA LEU A 255 51.23 -0.23 -16.76
C LEU A 255 52.23 -1.38 -16.69
#